data_AF-A0A7S1WR51-F1
#
_entry.id   AF-A0A7S1WR51-F1
#
_cell.length_a   1.000
_cell.length_b   1.000
_cell.length_c   1.000
_cell.angle_alpha   90.00
_cell.angle_beta   90.00
_cell.angle_gamma   90.00
#
_symmetry.space_group_name_H-M   'P 1'
#
loop_
_entity.id
_entity.type
_entity.pdbx_description
1 polymer ?
#
loop_
_entity_poly.entity_id
_entity_poly.type
_entity_poly.pdbx_seq_one_letter_code
_entity_poly.pdbx_strand_id
1 'polypeptide(L)'
;MDDHDECFHAVFDKALLDTLTTGGHAFLRVKAMLSEVRRVLKPGGVYILVSHAGVGARLPYLTLDPGWDWRIEVAKLPKPPPGPLVAKGADLGEEGAEEGSTEIYASSGFFHVYVCTMPFEEEEAREEEESAVVEG
;
A
#
# COMPACT_ATOMS: atom_id res chain seq x y z
N MET A 1 19.37 -21.17 -8.00
CA MET A 1 18.15 -20.36 -7.97
C MET A 1 18.68 -18.99 -7.59
N ASP A 2 18.53 -17.98 -8.45
CA ASP A 2 19.12 -16.67 -8.17
C ASP A 2 18.47 -16.08 -6.91
N ASP A 3 19.27 -15.94 -5.84
CA ASP A 3 18.86 -15.36 -4.56
C ASP A 3 18.70 -13.85 -4.74
N HIS A 4 17.47 -13.42 -5.04
CA HIS A 4 17.11 -12.00 -5.23
C HIS A 4 16.55 -11.37 -3.94
N ASP A 5 17.14 -11.72 -2.80
CA ASP A 5 16.86 -11.07 -1.51
C ASP A 5 17.56 -9.71 -1.48
N GLU A 6 16.94 -8.71 -0.84
CA GLU A 6 17.54 -7.39 -0.61
C GLU A 6 18.15 -6.72 -1.87
N CYS A 7 17.48 -6.90 -3.02
CA CYS A 7 17.98 -6.41 -4.30
C CYS A 7 17.47 -5.01 -4.65
N PHE A 8 16.39 -4.55 -4.02
CA PHE A 8 15.71 -3.30 -4.39
C PHE A 8 15.72 -2.28 -3.25
N HIS A 9 15.92 -1.00 -3.62
CA HIS A 9 15.76 0.13 -2.70
C HIS A 9 14.30 0.58 -2.61
N ALA A 10 13.49 0.27 -3.62
CA ALA A 10 12.09 0.66 -3.67
C ALA A 10 11.23 -0.36 -4.43
N VAL A 11 10.01 -0.57 -3.94
CA VAL A 11 8.94 -1.33 -4.60
C VAL A 11 7.72 -0.43 -4.72
N PHE A 12 7.10 -0.39 -5.90
CA PHE A 12 5.94 0.47 -6.17
C PHE A 12 4.70 -0.38 -6.48
N ASP A 13 3.66 -0.23 -5.66
CA ASP A 13 2.33 -0.80 -5.88
C ASP A 13 1.35 0.32 -6.21
N LYS A 14 0.71 0.21 -7.38
CA LYS A 14 -0.43 1.04 -7.74
C LYS A 14 -1.65 0.16 -7.98
N ALA A 15 -2.57 0.18 -7.03
CA ALA A 15 -3.83 -0.56 -7.04
C ALA A 15 -3.71 -2.10 -7.16
N LEU A 16 -2.52 -2.69 -6.99
CA LEU A 16 -2.39 -4.14 -6.88
C LEU A 16 -2.94 -4.60 -5.54
N LEU A 17 -2.60 -3.94 -4.43
CA LEU A 17 -3.21 -4.24 -3.13
C LEU A 17 -4.74 -4.03 -3.16
N ASP A 18 -5.24 -3.02 -3.88
CA ASP A 18 -6.68 -2.84 -4.12
C ASP A 18 -7.29 -4.09 -4.73
N THR A 19 -6.68 -4.58 -5.79
CA THR A 19 -7.11 -5.77 -6.52
C THR A 19 -7.11 -7.02 -5.63
N LEU A 20 -6.04 -7.23 -4.84
CA LEU A 20 -5.92 -8.38 -3.96
C LEU A 20 -7.00 -8.44 -2.88
N THR A 21 -7.56 -7.30 -2.48
CA THR A 21 -8.60 -7.20 -1.45
C THR A 21 -10.04 -7.44 -1.94
N THR A 22 -10.26 -7.63 -3.24
CA THR A 22 -11.61 -7.71 -3.83
C THR A 22 -12.36 -9.04 -3.62
N GLY A 23 -11.74 -10.07 -3.03
CA GLY A 23 -12.36 -11.38 -2.81
C GLY A 23 -11.98 -12.02 -1.46
N GLY A 24 -12.65 -13.12 -1.12
CA GLY A 24 -12.38 -13.88 0.12
C GLY A 24 -10.90 -14.27 0.29
N HIS A 25 -10.45 -14.48 1.52
CA HIS A 25 -9.03 -14.74 1.87
C HIS A 25 -8.05 -13.61 1.51
N ALA A 26 -8.52 -12.36 1.41
CA ALA A 26 -7.68 -11.19 1.14
C ALA A 26 -6.45 -11.11 2.06
N PHE A 27 -6.64 -11.30 3.37
CA PHE A 27 -5.54 -11.25 4.35
C PHE A 27 -4.39 -12.21 4.04
N LEU A 28 -4.67 -13.45 3.62
CA LEU A 28 -3.60 -14.43 3.33
C LEU A 28 -2.83 -14.04 2.06
N ARG A 29 -3.53 -13.62 1.01
CA ARG A 29 -2.88 -13.19 -0.25
C ARG A 29 -2.05 -11.94 -0.05
N VAL A 30 -2.61 -10.96 0.66
CA VAL A 30 -1.90 -9.73 1.00
C VAL A 30 -0.70 -10.04 1.87
N LYS A 31 -0.83 -10.92 2.87
CA LYS A 31 0.27 -11.33 3.71
C LYS A 31 1.43 -11.90 2.88
N ALA A 32 1.12 -12.87 2.02
CA ALA A 32 2.11 -13.51 1.16
C ALA A 32 2.79 -12.50 0.22
N MET A 33 2.03 -11.58 -0.39
CA MET A 33 2.59 -10.56 -1.26
C MET A 33 3.53 -9.60 -0.50
N LEU A 34 3.10 -9.11 0.66
CA LEU A 34 3.91 -8.19 1.47
C LEU A 34 5.16 -8.86 2.07
N SER A 35 5.10 -10.16 2.38
CA SER A 35 6.29 -10.95 2.75
C SER A 35 7.34 -10.92 1.64
N GLU A 36 6.94 -11.09 0.38
CA GLU A 36 7.87 -11.03 -0.76
C GLU A 36 8.38 -9.61 -0.99
N VAL A 37 7.53 -8.59 -0.82
CA VAL A 37 7.96 -7.18 -0.89
C VAL A 37 9.05 -6.89 0.13
N ARG A 38 8.89 -7.33 1.39
CA ARG A 38 9.92 -7.17 2.41
C ARG A 38 11.19 -7.94 2.06
N ARG A 39 11.08 -9.21 1.63
CA ARG A 39 12.23 -10.05 1.28
C ARG A 39 13.13 -9.41 0.22
N VAL A 40 12.53 -8.77 -0.79
CA VAL A 40 13.31 -8.16 -1.90
C VAL A 40 13.81 -6.75 -1.60
N LEU A 41 13.29 -6.09 -0.55
CA LEU A 41 13.72 -4.76 -0.14
C LEU A 41 14.99 -4.86 0.71
N LYS A 42 15.93 -3.96 0.44
CA LYS A 42 17.09 -3.73 1.31
C LYS A 42 16.68 -3.15 2.66
N PRO A 43 17.54 -3.25 3.68
CA PRO A 43 17.47 -2.36 4.84
C PRO A 43 17.36 -0.89 4.43
N GLY A 44 16.46 -0.14 5.06
CA GLY A 44 16.12 1.24 4.67
C GLY A 44 15.35 1.38 3.35
N GLY A 45 15.05 0.28 2.66
CA GLY A 45 14.26 0.25 1.43
C GLY A 45 12.79 0.59 1.67
N VAL A 46 12.12 1.09 0.61
CA VAL A 46 10.74 1.61 0.73
C VAL A 46 9.74 0.84 -0.12
N TYR A 47 8.61 0.51 0.47
CA TYR A 47 7.41 0.09 -0.25
C TYR A 47 6.46 1.27 -0.38
N ILE A 48 6.13 1.65 -1.62
CA ILE A 48 5.25 2.77 -1.94
C ILE A 48 3.94 2.21 -2.48
N LEU A 49 2.85 2.41 -1.75
CA LEU A 49 1.52 1.98 -2.14
C LEU A 49 0.63 3.18 -2.48
N VAL A 50 0.10 3.20 -3.70
CA VAL A 50 -0.94 4.15 -4.13
C VAL A 50 -2.27 3.41 -4.21
N SER A 51 -3.19 3.78 -3.33
CA SER A 51 -4.45 3.08 -3.08
C SER A 51 -5.67 3.97 -3.26
N HIS A 52 -6.74 3.40 -3.82
CA HIS A 52 -8.07 4.03 -3.82
C HIS A 52 -8.74 3.96 -2.44
N ALA A 53 -8.47 2.89 -1.69
CA ALA A 53 -8.97 2.72 -0.33
C ALA A 53 -8.24 3.62 0.67
N GLY A 54 -8.97 4.11 1.68
CA GLY A 54 -8.44 4.98 2.73
C GLY A 54 -7.72 4.25 3.86
N VAL A 55 -7.20 5.03 4.81
CA VAL A 55 -6.37 4.54 5.94
C VAL A 55 -7.03 3.40 6.72
N GLY A 56 -8.30 3.53 7.08
CA GLY A 56 -9.00 2.49 7.85
C GLY A 56 -9.11 1.13 7.15
N ALA A 57 -9.06 1.11 5.81
CA ALA A 57 -9.12 -0.13 5.04
C ALA A 57 -7.75 -0.71 4.70
N ARG A 58 -6.68 0.10 4.76
CA ARG A 58 -5.32 -0.31 4.33
C ARG A 58 -4.37 -0.56 5.46
N LEU A 59 -4.42 0.25 6.51
CA LEU A 59 -3.51 0.13 7.63
C LEU A 59 -3.53 -1.28 8.27
N PRO A 60 -4.69 -1.95 8.47
CA PRO A 60 -4.72 -3.30 9.03
C PRO A 60 -3.95 -4.36 8.22
N TYR A 61 -3.77 -4.15 6.92
CA TYR A 61 -2.98 -5.05 6.08
C TYR A 61 -1.49 -4.75 6.18
N LEU A 62 -1.11 -3.47 6.29
CA LEU A 62 0.28 -3.04 6.39
C LEU A 62 0.87 -3.33 7.78
N THR A 63 0.02 -3.46 8.80
CA THR A 63 0.40 -3.80 10.18
C THR A 63 -0.06 -5.21 10.58
N LEU A 64 -0.30 -6.08 9.60
CA LEU A 64 -0.89 -7.39 9.83
C LEU A 64 0.03 -8.32 10.64
N ASP A 65 1.32 -8.27 10.33
CA ASP A 65 2.34 -9.06 11.02
C ASP A 65 3.05 -8.16 12.05
N PRO A 66 3.03 -8.51 13.35
CA PRO A 66 3.75 -7.75 14.38
C PRO A 66 5.27 -7.69 14.13
N GLY A 67 5.84 -8.62 13.35
CA GLY A 67 7.24 -8.58 12.95
C GLY A 67 7.52 -7.65 11.76
N TRP A 68 6.51 -6.94 11.22
CA TRP A 68 6.72 -5.91 10.20
C TRP A 68 6.79 -4.54 10.86
N ASP A 69 7.94 -4.29 11.45
CA ASP A 69 8.40 -3.08 12.12
C ASP A 69 8.70 -1.88 11.18
N TRP A 70 8.29 -1.94 9.92
CA TRP A 70 8.51 -0.82 9.02
C TRP A 70 7.79 0.46 9.49
N ARG A 71 8.43 1.61 9.31
CA ARG A 71 7.80 2.91 9.55
C ARG A 71 6.78 3.18 8.45
N ILE A 72 5.56 3.57 8.79
CA ILE A 72 4.50 3.89 7.82
C ILE A 72 4.17 5.38 7.85
N GLU A 73 4.33 6.03 6.70
CA GLU A 73 3.89 7.41 6.46
C GLU A 73 2.73 7.42 5.46
N VAL A 74 1.77 8.33 5.63
CA VAL A 74 0.59 8.42 4.75
C VAL A 74 0.38 9.84 4.25
N ALA A 75 0.26 9.98 2.92
CA ALA A 75 -0.08 11.22 2.25
C ALA A 75 -1.36 11.08 1.42
N LYS A 76 -2.03 12.21 1.17
CA LYS A 76 -3.15 12.29 0.23
C LYS A 76 -2.68 12.91 -1.07
N LEU A 77 -2.88 12.21 -2.18
CA LEU A 77 -2.55 12.69 -3.52
C LEU A 77 -3.84 13.08 -4.26
N PRO A 78 -4.05 14.34 -4.65
CA PRO A 78 -5.24 14.76 -5.38
C PRO A 78 -5.39 13.95 -6.65
N LYS A 79 -6.61 13.46 -6.91
CA LYS A 79 -6.89 12.82 -8.19
C LYS A 79 -6.85 13.89 -9.29
N PRO A 80 -6.27 13.58 -10.46
CA PRO A 80 -6.38 14.48 -11.58
C PRO A 80 -7.86 14.66 -11.93
N PRO A 81 -8.27 15.85 -12.41
CA PRO A 81 -9.61 16.02 -12.93
C PRO A 81 -9.87 14.98 -14.03
N PRO A 82 -11.12 14.51 -14.19
CA PRO A 82 -11.45 13.60 -15.26
C PRO A 82 -11.01 14.20 -16.60
N GLY A 83 -10.27 13.43 -17.39
CA GLY A 83 -9.82 13.89 -18.71
C GLY A 83 -11.01 14.22 -19.63
N PRO A 84 -10.79 14.93 -20.75
CA PRO A 84 -11.87 15.35 -21.65
C PRO A 84 -12.73 14.20 -22.20
N LEU A 85 -12.22 12.97 -22.20
CA LEU A 85 -12.97 11.76 -22.58
C LEU A 85 -13.97 11.30 -21.49
N VAL A 86 -13.74 11.62 -20.22
CA VAL A 86 -14.66 11.32 -19.11
C VAL A 86 -15.70 12.44 -18.95
N ALA A 87 -15.32 13.69 -19.22
CA ALA A 87 -16.26 14.81 -19.24
C ALA A 87 -17.35 14.66 -20.31
N LYS A 88 -17.07 13.96 -21.42
CA LYS A 88 -18.01 13.73 -22.52
C LYS A 88 -19.05 12.64 -22.27
N GLY A 89 -18.93 11.88 -21.17
CA GLY A 89 -19.97 10.96 -20.70
C GLY A 89 -21.08 11.62 -19.88
N ALA A 90 -20.96 12.92 -19.58
CA ALA A 90 -21.93 13.66 -18.78
C ALA A 90 -23.01 14.40 -19.59
N ASP A 91 -23.00 14.28 -20.93
CA ASP A 91 -23.93 14.96 -21.86
C ASP A 91 -24.67 14.00 -22.80
N LEU A 92 -24.60 12.69 -22.54
CA LEU A 92 -25.52 11.73 -23.18
C LEU A 92 -26.72 11.60 -22.25
N GLY A 93 -27.87 12.03 -22.75
CA GLY A 93 -29.12 12.21 -22.01
C GLY A 93 -29.50 11.05 -21.09
N GLU A 94 -30.32 11.40 -20.11
CA GLU A 94 -30.93 10.55 -19.08
C GLU A 94 -31.82 9.44 -19.66
N GLU A 95 -31.28 8.53 -20.45
CA GLU A 95 -31.96 7.28 -20.81
C GLU A 95 -30.94 6.13 -20.79
N GLY A 96 -30.81 5.50 -19.60
CA GLY A 96 -30.18 4.18 -19.46
C GLY A 96 -28.76 4.13 -18.90
N ALA A 97 -28.31 5.13 -18.13
CA ALA A 97 -27.10 4.98 -17.33
C ALA A 97 -27.38 3.99 -16.19
N GLU A 98 -26.82 2.78 -16.28
CA GLU A 98 -26.79 1.85 -15.13
C GLU A 98 -26.13 2.58 -13.94
N GLU A 99 -26.90 2.74 -12.86
CA GLU A 99 -26.58 3.44 -11.60
C GLU A 99 -25.28 2.97 -10.89
N GLY A 100 -24.54 2.03 -11.46
CA GLY A 100 -23.38 1.42 -10.82
C GLY A 100 -22.05 2.14 -11.03
N SER A 101 -21.81 2.87 -12.12
CA SER A 101 -20.42 3.23 -12.48
C SER A 101 -19.92 4.58 -11.96
N THR A 102 -20.81 5.56 -11.76
CA THR A 102 -20.38 6.94 -11.46
C THR A 102 -20.13 7.16 -9.97
N GLU A 103 -20.89 6.50 -9.09
CA GLU A 103 -20.71 6.60 -7.63
C GLU A 103 -19.47 5.83 -7.13
N ILE A 104 -19.05 4.76 -7.81
CA ILE A 104 -17.87 3.96 -7.39
C ILE A 104 -16.57 4.78 -7.45
N TYR A 105 -16.48 5.75 -8.36
CA TYR A 105 -15.30 6.64 -8.47
C TYR A 105 -15.39 7.92 -7.63
N ALA A 106 -16.52 8.17 -6.95
CA ALA A 106 -16.67 9.24 -5.96
C ALA A 106 -15.85 9.00 -4.66
N SER A 107 -14.83 8.14 -4.76
CA SER A 107 -13.85 7.83 -3.72
C SER A 107 -13.01 9.07 -3.43
N SER A 108 -13.20 9.64 -2.23
CA SER A 108 -12.34 10.59 -1.49
C SER A 108 -11.77 11.85 -2.18
N GLY A 109 -11.82 12.05 -3.50
CA GLY A 109 -11.11 13.12 -4.23
C GLY A 109 -9.58 12.96 -4.26
N PHE A 110 -9.02 12.05 -3.47
CA PHE A 110 -7.59 11.77 -3.34
C PHE A 110 -7.33 10.27 -3.43
N PHE A 111 -6.15 9.90 -3.93
CA PHE A 111 -5.52 8.62 -3.60
C PHE A 111 -4.85 8.71 -2.23
N HIS A 112 -4.75 7.60 -1.52
CA HIS A 112 -3.90 7.50 -0.33
C HIS A 112 -2.56 6.88 -0.75
N VAL A 113 -1.48 7.57 -0.42
CA VAL A 113 -0.11 7.12 -0.67
C VAL A 113 0.49 6.71 0.65
N TYR A 114 0.93 5.45 0.75
CA TYR A 114 1.61 4.91 1.91
C TYR A 114 3.08 4.73 1.54
N VAL A 115 3.97 5.16 2.42
CA VAL A 115 5.40 4.89 2.34
C VAL A 115 5.76 4.04 3.55
N CYS A 116 6.08 2.78 3.31
CA CYS A 116 6.50 1.84 4.33
C CYS A 116 8.02 1.64 4.21
N THR A 117 8.78 2.11 5.20
CA THR A 117 10.24 2.11 5.18
C THR A 117 10.76 0.99 6.07
N MET A 118 11.53 0.07 5.51
CA MET A 118 12.24 -0.97 6.26
C MET A 118 13.21 -0.34 7.27
N PRO A 119 13.40 -0.94 8.45
CA PRO A 119 14.46 -0.51 9.37
C PRO A 119 15.83 -0.56 8.70
N PHE A 120 16.77 0.24 9.20
CA PHE A 120 18.18 0.08 8.85
C PHE A 120 18.81 -0.99 9.75
N GLU A 121 19.78 -1.76 9.24
CA GLU A 121 20.50 -2.78 10.03
C GLU A 121 21.12 -2.20 11.32
N GLU A 122 21.59 -0.94 11.28
CA GLU A 122 22.16 -0.25 12.45
C GLU A 122 21.11 0.13 13.50
N GLU A 123 19.83 0.20 13.14
CA GLU A 123 18.73 0.52 14.05
C GLU A 123 18.26 -0.74 14.79
N GLU A 124 18.14 -1.89 14.09
CA GLU A 124 17.88 -3.21 14.70
C GLU A 124 18.98 -3.60 15.70
N ALA A 125 20.25 -3.45 15.32
CA ALA A 125 21.38 -3.81 16.19
C ALA A 125 21.43 -2.99 17.48
N ARG A 126 21.01 -1.72 17.43
CA ARG A 126 20.94 -0.84 18.62
C ARG A 126 19.77 -1.17 19.53
N GLU A 127 18.60 -1.50 18.96
CA GLU A 127 17.43 -1.90 19.75
C GLU A 127 17.63 -3.25 20.44
N GLU A 128 18.31 -4.21 19.78
CA GLU A 128 18.70 -5.48 20.40
C GLU A 128 19.68 -5.28 21.57
N GLU A 129 20.69 -4.41 21.39
CA GLU A 129 21.67 -4.10 22.42
C GLU A 129 21.03 -3.36 23.61
N GLU A 130 20.09 -2.45 23.37
CA GLU A 130 19.35 -1.73 24.41
C GLU A 130 18.36 -2.64 25.17
N SER A 131 17.69 -3.58 24.48
CA SER A 131 16.82 -4.57 25.13
C SER A 131 17.61 -5.55 26.02
N ALA A 132 18.83 -5.93 25.64
CA ALA A 132 19.68 -6.82 26.42
C ALA A 132 20.21 -6.17 27.73
N VAL A 133 20.32 -4.84 27.77
CA VAL A 133 20.78 -4.08 28.95
C VAL A 133 19.68 -3.89 30.00
N VAL A 134 18.41 -3.90 29.60
CA VAL A 134 17.26 -3.70 30.51
C VAL A 134 16.86 -4.97 31.27
N GLU A 135 17.24 -6.15 30.77
CA GLU A 135 16.95 -7.46 31.40
C GLU A 135 18.06 -8.01 32.31
N GLY A 136 19.19 -7.30 32.48
CA GLY A 136 20.34 -7.71 33.31
C GLY A 136 20.44 -6.97 34.65
#